data_AF-A0A3C2DH59-F1
#
_entry.id   AF-A0A3C2DH59-F1
#
_cell.length_a   1.000
_cell.length_b   1.000
_cell.length_c   1.000
_cell.angle_alpha   90.00
_cell.angle_beta   90.00
_cell.angle_gamma   90.00
#
_symmetry.space_group_name_H-M   'P 1'
#
loop_
_entity.id
_entity.type
_entity.pdbx_description
1 polymer ?
#
loop_
_entity_poly.entity_id
_entity_poly.type
_entity_poly.pdbx_seq_one_letter_code
_entity_poly.pdbx_strand_id
1 'polypeptide(L)' 'MFVPGTVAAVVLAAGGGTRWDGDGHKLLALAAGRPLAAYALIAAAEAGLDELVIVAG' A
#
# COMPACT_ATOMS: atom_id res chain seq x y z
N MET A 1 -4.20 26.12 22.20
CA MET A 1 -3.94 26.15 20.75
C MET A 1 -3.67 24.73 20.32
N PHE A 2 -4.55 24.13 19.51
CA PHE A 2 -4.32 22.80 18.94
C PHE A 2 -3.33 22.98 17.78
N VAL A 3 -2.16 22.37 17.86
CA VAL A 3 -1.33 22.20 16.67
C VAL A 3 -1.98 21.03 15.92
N PRO A 4 -2.47 21.20 14.68
CA PRO A 4 -2.94 20.06 13.91
C PRO A 4 -1.76 19.08 13.80
N GLY A 5 -1.95 17.84 14.27
CA GLY A 5 -0.97 16.78 14.02
C GLY A 5 -0.97 16.46 12.52
N THR A 6 0.18 16.13 11.96
CA THR A 6 0.27 15.55 10.62
C THR A 6 -0.37 14.14 10.62
N VAL A 7 -1.04 13.78 9.54
CA VAL A 7 -1.66 12.47 9.33
C VAL A 7 -1.11 11.83 8.06
N ALA A 8 -0.48 10.67 8.22
CA ALA A 8 0.10 9.92 7.12
C ALA A 8 -0.68 8.63 6.80
N ALA A 9 -0.77 8.28 5.51
CA ALA A 9 -1.10 6.93 5.08
C ALA A 9 0.15 6.03 5.15
N VAL A 10 0.02 4.87 5.76
CA VAL A 10 1.09 3.87 5.82
C VAL A 10 0.63 2.56 5.19
N VAL A 11 1.24 2.19 4.05
CA VAL A 11 0.96 0.93 3.34
C VAL A 11 2.06 -0.08 3.67
N LEU A 12 1.70 -1.10 4.47
CA LEU A 12 2.61 -2.17 4.88
C LEU A 12 2.67 -3.26 3.80
N ALA A 13 3.69 -3.18 2.95
CA ALA A 13 3.90 -4.02 1.77
C ALA A 13 5.06 -5.04 1.91
N ALA A 14 5.64 -5.19 3.10
CA ALA A 14 6.86 -5.98 3.35
C ALA A 14 6.63 -7.46 3.72
N GLY A 15 5.43 -8.00 3.54
CA GLY A 15 5.15 -9.38 3.96
C GLY A 15 5.65 -10.41 2.95
N GLY A 16 6.54 -11.33 3.34
CA GLY A 16 7.21 -12.32 2.46
C GLY A 16 6.34 -13.36 1.74
N GLY A 17 5.01 -13.28 1.79
CA GLY A 17 4.13 -14.02 0.88
C GLY A 17 4.14 -15.54 1.02
N THR A 18 4.48 -16.09 2.19
CA THR A 18 4.65 -17.55 2.39
C THR A 18 3.43 -18.43 2.11
N ARG A 19 2.25 -17.83 1.97
CA ARG A 19 0.98 -18.51 1.62
C ARG A 19 0.52 -18.19 0.19
N TRP A 20 1.26 -17.38 -0.53
CA TRP A 20 1.01 -17.09 -1.94
C TRP A 20 1.60 -18.22 -2.76
N ASP A 21 0.76 -18.88 -3.56
CA ASP A 21 1.09 -20.02 -4.40
C ASP A 21 1.15 -19.67 -5.89
N GLY A 22 0.82 -18.42 -6.25
CA GLY A 22 0.91 -17.93 -7.63
C GLY A 22 2.31 -17.48 -8.03
N ASP A 23 2.49 -17.26 -9.32
CA ASP A 23 3.77 -16.83 -9.87
C ASP A 23 4.18 -15.42 -9.38
N GLY A 24 5.49 -15.23 -9.18
CA GLY A 24 6.07 -13.94 -8.84
C GLY A 24 5.68 -13.39 -7.47
N HIS A 25 5.69 -12.06 -7.34
CA HIS A 25 5.46 -11.38 -6.06
C HIS A 25 3.98 -11.09 -5.82
N LYS A 26 3.42 -11.51 -4.68
CA LYS A 26 1.97 -11.40 -4.35
C LYS A 26 1.34 -10.03 -4.58
N LEU A 27 2.12 -8.95 -4.37
CA LEU A 27 1.66 -7.57 -4.52
C LEU A 27 1.54 -7.13 -5.98
N LEU A 28 2.25 -7.80 -6.88
CA LEU A 28 2.24 -7.56 -8.31
C LEU A 28 1.25 -8.46 -9.06
N ALA A 29 0.69 -9.47 -8.38
CA ALA A 29 -0.37 -10.28 -8.91
C ALA A 29 -1.55 -9.41 -9.36
N LEU A 30 -2.10 -9.72 -10.53
CA LEU A 30 -3.22 -8.97 -11.10
C LEU A 30 -4.52 -9.37 -10.40
N ALA A 31 -5.18 -8.40 -9.78
CA ALA A 31 -6.57 -8.48 -9.38
C ALA A 31 -7.37 -7.57 -10.31
N ALA A 32 -8.39 -8.12 -10.99
CA ALA A 32 -9.21 -7.40 -11.97
C ALA A 32 -8.39 -6.56 -12.99
N GLY A 33 -7.28 -7.12 -13.48
CA GLY A 33 -6.41 -6.50 -14.49
C GLY A 33 -5.41 -5.47 -13.96
N ARG A 34 -5.30 -5.29 -12.64
CA ARG A 34 -4.37 -4.33 -12.01
C ARG A 34 -3.55 -4.99 -10.90
N PRO A 35 -2.27 -4.63 -10.71
CA PRO A 35 -1.48 -5.12 -9.58
C PRO A 35 -2.20 -4.86 -8.26
N LEU A 36 -2.26 -5.87 -7.39
CA LEU A 36 -2.98 -5.78 -6.12
C LEU A 36 -2.56 -4.56 -5.28
N ALA A 37 -1.26 -4.26 -5.22
CA ALA A 37 -0.74 -3.10 -4.49
C ALA A 37 -1.26 -1.76 -5.02
N ALA A 38 -1.52 -1.65 -6.33
CA ALA A 38 -1.92 -0.39 -6.93
C ALA A 38 -3.27 0.12 -6.41
N TYR A 39 -4.19 -0.77 -6.00
CA TYR A 39 -5.46 -0.36 -5.40
C TYR A 39 -5.24 0.40 -4.08
N ALA A 40 -4.41 -0.15 -3.18
CA ALA A 40 -4.12 0.48 -1.91
C ALA A 40 -3.29 1.77 -2.08
N LEU A 41 -2.31 1.76 -2.99
CA LEU A 41 -1.47 2.93 -3.25
C LEU A 41 -2.25 4.11 -3.83
N ILE A 42 -3.17 3.85 -4.75
CA ILE A 42 -4.01 4.89 -5.34
C ILE A 42 -4.97 5.45 -4.29
N ALA A 43 -5.67 4.59 -3.56
CA ALA A 43 -6.55 5.03 -2.49
C ALA A 43 -5.81 5.88 -1.45
N ALA A 44 -4.59 5.50 -1.08
CA ALA A 44 -3.77 6.24 -0.14
C ALA A 44 -3.28 7.59 -0.70
N ALA A 45 -2.89 7.63 -1.98
CA ALA A 45 -2.49 8.86 -2.66
C ALA A 45 -3.67 9.84 -2.86
N GLU A 46 -4.88 9.32 -3.05
CA GLU A 46 -6.11 10.11 -3.24
C GLU A 46 -6.77 10.52 -1.92
N ALA A 47 -6.30 10.01 -0.77
CA ALA A 47 -6.91 10.24 0.54
C ALA A 47 -6.76 11.68 1.08
N GLY A 48 -5.96 12.53 0.44
CA GLY A 48 -5.71 13.91 0.89
C GLY A 48 -4.97 14.00 2.23
N LEU A 49 -4.14 13.00 2.52
CA LEU A 49 -3.29 12.95 3.71
C LEU A 49 -1.95 13.64 3.46
N ASP A 50 -1.27 14.03 4.54
CA ASP A 50 -0.06 14.84 4.48
C ASP A 50 1.11 14.07 3.88
N GLU A 51 1.25 12.79 4.23
CA GLU A 51 2.28 11.91 3.70
C GLU A 51 1.75 10.52 3.31
N LEU A 52 2.44 9.89 2.35
CA LEU A 52 2.27 8.48 2.00
C LEU A 52 3.60 7.73 2.23
N VAL A 53 3.60 6.77 3.15
CA VAL A 53 4.74 5.91 3.44
C VAL A 53 4.44 4.49 2.98
N ILE A 54 5.37 3.89 2.23
CA ILE A 54 5.30 2.51 1.77
C ILE A 54 6.42 1.74 2.46
N VAL A 55 6.07 0.73 3.25
CA VAL A 55 7.05 -0.16 3.90
C VAL A 55 7.23 -1.39 3.03
N ALA A 56 8.38 -1.52 2.39
CA ALA A 56 8.75 -2.68 1.57
C ALA A 56 9.85 -3.51 2.25
N GLY A 57 10.01 -4.78 1.84
CA GLY A 57 10.97 -5.73 2.39
C GLY A 57 11.10 -6.96 1.50
#